data_AF-A0A0G1B6F7-F1
#
_entry.id   AF-A0A0G1B6F7-F1
#
_cell.length_a   1.000
_cell.length_b   1.000
_cell.length_c   1.000
_cell.angle_alpha   90.00
_cell.angle_beta   90.00
_cell.angle_gamma   90.00
#
_symmetry.space_group_name_H-M   'P 1'
#
loop_
_entity.id
_entity.type
_entity.pdbx_description
1 polymer ?
#
loop_
_entity_poly.entity_id
_entity_poly.type
_entity_poly.pdbx_seq_one_letter_code
_entity_poly.pdbx_strand_id
1 'polypeptide(L)'
;MAENLHNYLSSRLAPANLNEKHKEVLRKQDRTALLITSIIGSMYFVYFCLLSILIWIGWQIVSTRPFDPYPFAFLLFVTNITQLILTPLIVVGQNIQNRREHLRAEEEYKTTKTMHQDIEKILLILGERK
;
A
#
# COMPACT_ATOMS: atom_id res chain seq x y z
N MET A 1 42.75 -10.40 16.98
CA MET A 1 42.20 -9.69 15.79
C MET A 1 40.94 -10.37 15.24
N ALA A 2 40.94 -11.69 15.00
CA ALA A 2 39.76 -12.43 14.53
C ALA A 2 38.55 -12.38 15.49
N GLU A 3 38.80 -12.35 16.79
CA GLU A 3 37.75 -12.26 17.84
C GLU A 3 37.05 -10.89 17.87
N ASN A 4 37.80 -9.78 17.70
CA ASN A 4 37.22 -8.44 17.56
C ASN A 4 36.38 -8.31 16.28
N LEU A 5 36.79 -8.98 15.19
CA LEU A 5 36.02 -9.00 13.95
C LEU A 5 34.72 -9.79 14.12
N HIS A 6 34.74 -10.93 14.84
CA HIS A 6 33.54 -11.71 15.15
C HIS A 6 32.52 -10.93 15.99
N ASN A 7 32.97 -10.17 17.00
CA ASN A 7 32.10 -9.28 17.78
C ASN A 7 31.59 -8.06 16.96
N TYR A 8 32.41 -7.53 16.06
CA TYR A 8 31.99 -6.45 15.16
C TYR A 8 30.93 -6.94 14.16
N LEU A 9 31.12 -8.13 13.60
CA LEU A 9 30.19 -8.73 12.65
C LEU A 9 28.88 -9.17 13.33
N SER A 10 28.94 -9.83 14.49
CA SER A 10 27.72 -10.26 15.21
C SER A 10 26.82 -9.09 15.63
N SER A 11 27.40 -7.95 16.02
CA SER A 11 26.62 -6.73 16.31
C SER A 11 26.04 -6.03 15.07
N ARG A 12 26.66 -6.20 13.89
CA ARG A 12 26.22 -5.58 12.62
C ARG A 12 25.27 -6.45 11.80
N LEU A 13 25.45 -7.78 11.87
CA LEU A 13 24.61 -8.77 11.20
C LEU A 13 23.38 -9.15 12.00
N ALA A 14 23.30 -8.77 13.28
CA ALA A 14 22.04 -8.81 14.02
C ALA A 14 21.08 -7.82 13.32
N PRO A 15 20.07 -8.30 12.58
CA PRO A 15 19.15 -7.40 11.91
C PRO A 15 18.43 -6.63 13.01
N ALA A 16 18.72 -5.33 13.14
CA ALA A 16 17.90 -4.46 13.97
C ALA A 16 16.46 -4.65 13.49
N ASN A 17 15.54 -4.98 14.40
CA ASN A 17 14.12 -5.14 14.09
C ASN A 17 13.54 -3.79 13.62
N LEU A 18 13.76 -3.45 12.34
CA LEU A 18 13.26 -2.26 11.66
C LEU A 18 11.73 -2.15 11.75
N ASN A 19 11.05 -3.28 12.00
CA ASN A 19 9.63 -3.37 12.30
C ASN A 19 9.22 -2.69 13.61
N GLU A 20 10.10 -2.60 14.63
CA GLU A 20 9.75 -1.95 15.91
C GLU A 20 9.78 -0.42 15.81
N LYS A 21 10.73 0.13 15.04
CA LYS A 21 10.83 1.59 14.82
C LYS A 21 9.65 2.17 14.03
N HIS A 22 8.92 1.33 13.29
CA HIS A 22 7.78 1.74 12.47
C HIS A 22 6.44 1.83 13.22
N LYS A 23 6.36 1.40 14.49
CA LYS A 23 5.08 1.33 15.23
C LYS A 23 4.59 2.67 15.81
N GLU A 24 5.42 3.70 15.90
CA GLU A 24 5.08 4.89 16.71
C GLU A 24 4.39 6.05 15.96
N VAL A 25 4.24 6.02 14.63
CA VAL A 25 3.71 7.16 13.86
C VAL A 25 2.29 6.95 13.32
N LEU A 26 1.45 6.17 14.00
CA LEU A 26 0.03 6.09 13.64
C LEU A 26 -0.74 7.23 14.30
N ARG A 27 -0.82 8.36 13.58
CA ARG A 27 -1.63 9.52 13.96
C ARG A 27 -3.09 9.04 14.06
N LYS A 28 -3.81 9.43 15.12
CA LYS A 28 -5.20 8.99 15.36
C LYS A 28 -6.16 9.25 14.18
N GLN A 29 -5.83 10.20 13.30
CA GLN A 29 -6.56 10.52 12.06
C GLN A 29 -6.32 9.51 10.92
N ASP A 30 -5.19 8.81 10.91
CA ASP A 30 -4.88 7.82 9.88
C ASP A 30 -5.76 6.56 10.06
N ARG A 31 -6.26 6.30 11.27
CA ARG A 31 -7.12 5.13 11.55
C ARG A 31 -8.46 5.17 10.83
N THR A 32 -9.11 6.33 10.75
CA THR A 32 -10.40 6.45 10.06
C THR A 32 -10.23 6.35 8.56
N ALA A 33 -9.19 7.00 8.01
CA ALA A 33 -8.81 6.86 6.61
C ALA A 33 -8.47 5.40 6.25
N LEU A 34 -7.69 4.71 7.09
CA LEU A 34 -7.32 3.31 6.86
C LEU A 34 -8.53 2.35 6.90
N LEU A 35 -9.51 2.58 7.78
CA LEU A 35 -10.75 1.78 7.81
C LEU A 35 -11.57 1.97 6.54
N ILE A 36 -11.79 3.22 6.11
CA ILE A 36 -12.56 3.53 4.90
C ILE A 36 -11.84 3.00 3.65
N THR A 37 -10.52 3.21 3.54
CA THR A 37 -9.71 2.68 2.45
C THR A 37 -9.66 1.15 2.45
N SER A 38 -9.67 0.48 3.60
CA SER A 38 -9.71 -0.98 3.67
C SER A 38 -11.04 -1.56 3.16
N ILE A 39 -12.14 -0.83 3.37
CA ILE A 39 -13.47 -1.26 2.91
C ILE A 39 -13.62 -1.04 1.40
N ILE A 40 -13.22 0.14 0.91
CA ILE A 40 -13.36 0.54 -0.50
C ILE A 40 -12.28 -0.08 -1.39
N GLY A 41 -11.08 -0.31 -0.85
CA GLY A 41 -9.97 -0.95 -1.56
C GLY A 41 -10.05 -2.49 -1.62
N SER A 42 -11.11 -3.08 -1.07
CA SER A 42 -11.33 -4.53 -1.12
C SER A 42 -11.99 -4.95 -2.43
N MET A 43 -11.54 -6.07 -2.99
CA MET A 43 -12.13 -6.63 -4.23
C MET A 43 -13.63 -6.94 -4.06
N TYR A 44 -14.08 -7.22 -2.84
CA TYR A 44 -15.50 -7.44 -2.53
C TYR A 44 -16.38 -6.22 -2.80
N PHE A 45 -15.87 -5.00 -2.64
CA PHE A 45 -16.62 -3.78 -2.93
C PHE A 45 -16.93 -3.65 -4.42
N VAL A 46 -15.97 -4.00 -5.28
CA VAL A 46 -16.15 -4.00 -6.74
C VAL A 46 -17.23 -4.99 -7.16
N TYR A 47 -17.21 -6.21 -6.60
CA TYR A 47 -18.24 -7.20 -6.87
C TYR A 47 -19.62 -6.74 -6.41
N PHE A 48 -19.71 -6.09 -5.24
CA PHE A 48 -20.96 -5.54 -4.74
C PHE A 48 -21.54 -4.46 -5.68
N CYS A 49 -20.71 -3.52 -6.15
CA CYS A 49 -21.14 -2.49 -7.10
C CYS A 49 -21.58 -3.07 -8.45
N LEU A 50 -20.86 -4.06 -8.98
CA LEU A 50 -21.26 -4.74 -10.22
C LEU A 50 -22.59 -5.47 -10.05
N LEU A 51 -22.76 -6.20 -8.95
CA LEU A 51 -23.99 -6.92 -8.67
C LEU A 51 -25.17 -5.96 -8.50
N SER A 52 -24.99 -4.82 -7.81
CA SER A 52 -26.07 -3.84 -7.64
C SER A 52 -26.51 -3.23 -8.97
N ILE A 53 -25.57 -2.95 -9.89
CA ILE A 53 -25.88 -2.48 -11.25
C ILE A 53 -26.67 -3.55 -12.03
N LEU A 54 -26.22 -4.80 -12.00
CA LEU A 54 -26.90 -5.89 -12.69
C LEU A 54 -28.31 -6.14 -12.15
N ILE A 55 -28.48 -6.09 -10.83
CA ILE A 55 -29.80 -6.21 -10.18
C ILE A 55 -30.71 -5.07 -10.63
N TRP A 56 -30.21 -3.82 -10.66
CA TRP A 56 -30.99 -2.67 -11.10
C TRP A 56 -31.44 -2.80 -12.55
N ILE A 57 -30.52 -3.14 -13.45
CA ILE A 57 -30.83 -3.36 -14.87
C ILE A 57 -31.85 -4.49 -15.02
N GLY A 58 -31.67 -5.61 -14.31
CA GLY A 58 -32.59 -6.74 -14.33
C GLY A 58 -34.00 -6.36 -13.86
N TRP A 59 -34.11 -5.66 -12.73
CA TRP A 59 -35.38 -5.14 -12.20
C TRP A 59 -36.09 -4.26 -13.21
N GLN A 60 -35.32 -3.40 -13.88
CA GLN A 60 -35.82 -2.39 -14.79
C GLN A 60 -36.30 -2.97 -16.14
N ILE A 61 -35.71 -4.08 -16.59
CA ILE A 61 -36.14 -4.82 -17.79
C ILE A 61 -37.42 -5.62 -17.54
N VAL A 62 -37.55 -6.23 -16.35
CA VAL A 62 -38.72 -7.07 -16.00
C VAL A 62 -39.95 -6.23 -15.64
N SER A 63 -39.76 -4.98 -15.22
CA SER A 63 -40.87 -4.09 -14.85
C SER A 63 -41.70 -3.68 -16.07
N THR A 64 -43.01 -3.88 -15.99
CA THR A 64 -43.99 -3.44 -17.00
C THR A 64 -44.15 -1.92 -17.06
N ARG A 65 -43.78 -1.22 -15.99
CA ARG A 65 -43.66 0.24 -15.92
C ARG A 65 -42.23 0.58 -15.51
N PRO A 66 -41.30 0.62 -16.49
CA PRO A 66 -39.91 0.92 -16.20
C PRO A 66 -39.76 2.32 -15.59
N PHE A 67 -39.19 2.42 -14.38
CA PHE A 67 -38.89 3.71 -13.72
C PHE A 67 -37.74 4.48 -14.40
N ASP A 68 -36.66 3.76 -14.75
CA ASP A 68 -35.48 4.25 -15.48
C ASP A 68 -35.29 3.51 -16.83
N PRO A 69 -36.05 3.80 -17.91
CA PRO A 69 -35.91 3.12 -19.19
C PRO A 69 -34.50 3.26 -19.78
N TYR A 70 -34.08 2.28 -20.60
CA TYR A 70 -32.83 2.40 -21.37
C TYR A 70 -32.82 3.74 -22.13
N PRO A 71 -31.81 4.61 -21.94
CA PRO A 71 -30.41 4.34 -21.56
C PRO A 71 -30.04 4.43 -20.06
N PHE A 72 -30.99 4.27 -19.13
CA PHE A 72 -30.78 4.30 -17.67
C PHE A 72 -30.18 5.62 -17.14
N ALA A 73 -30.90 6.73 -17.38
CA ALA A 73 -30.43 8.06 -17.00
C ALA A 73 -30.21 8.22 -15.49
N PHE A 74 -31.06 7.60 -14.66
CA PHE A 74 -30.93 7.68 -13.20
C PHE A 74 -29.72 6.89 -12.70
N LEU A 75 -29.56 5.65 -13.17
CA LEU A 75 -28.39 4.83 -12.83
C LEU A 75 -27.10 5.54 -13.26
N LEU A 76 -27.07 6.10 -14.47
CA LEU A 76 -25.92 6.84 -14.99
C LEU A 76 -25.59 8.04 -14.11
N PHE A 77 -26.60 8.80 -13.70
CA PHE A 77 -26.45 9.96 -12.82
C PHE A 77 -25.83 9.57 -11.47
N VAL A 78 -26.39 8.56 -10.80
CA VAL A 78 -25.89 8.07 -9.49
C VAL A 78 -24.46 7.52 -9.61
N THR A 79 -24.19 6.78 -10.69
CA THR A 79 -22.86 6.21 -10.96
C THR A 79 -21.81 7.31 -11.16
N ASN A 80 -22.15 8.37 -11.91
CA ASN A 80 -21.24 9.50 -12.13
C ASN A 80 -20.89 10.22 -10.82
N ILE A 81 -21.87 10.49 -9.95
CA ILE A 81 -21.61 11.12 -8.64
C ILE A 81 -20.70 10.22 -7.79
N THR A 82 -20.96 8.91 -7.80
CA THR A 82 -20.14 7.93 -7.07
C THR A 82 -18.70 7.94 -7.59
N GLN A 83 -18.50 7.93 -8.89
CA GLN A 83 -17.17 7.99 -9.52
C GLN A 83 -16.43 9.30 -9.20
N LEU A 84 -17.13 10.43 -9.19
CA LEU A 84 -16.56 11.74 -8.86
C LEU A 84 -15.99 11.76 -7.44
N ILE A 85 -16.65 11.08 -6.49
CA ILE A 85 -16.17 10.95 -5.11
C ILE A 85 -15.06 9.89 -4.99
N LEU A 86 -15.18 8.79 -5.73
CA LEU A 86 -14.26 7.67 -5.66
C LEU A 86 -12.86 8.01 -6.22
N THR A 87 -12.81 8.81 -7.29
CA THR A 87 -11.55 9.19 -7.95
C THR A 87 -10.53 9.88 -7.01
N PRO A 88 -10.86 10.98 -6.32
CA PRO A 88 -9.93 11.61 -5.38
C PRO A 88 -9.62 10.70 -4.19
N LEU A 89 -10.58 9.88 -3.75
CA LEU A 89 -10.35 8.91 -2.68
C LEU A 89 -9.28 7.87 -3.08
N ILE A 90 -9.35 7.35 -4.31
CA ILE A 90 -8.33 6.45 -4.86
C ILE A 90 -6.97 7.15 -4.93
N VAL A 91 -6.91 8.37 -5.46
CA VAL A 91 -5.65 9.13 -5.59
C VAL A 91 -5.03 9.43 -4.21
N VAL A 92 -5.84 9.76 -3.21
CA VAL A 92 -5.34 9.95 -1.83
C VAL A 92 -4.82 8.63 -1.25
N GLY A 93 -5.55 7.52 -1.46
CA GLY A 93 -5.10 6.19 -1.05
C GLY A 93 -3.77 5.80 -1.70
N GLN A 94 -3.60 6.09 -2.99
CA GLN A 94 -2.35 5.91 -3.71
C GLN A 94 -1.23 6.80 -3.17
N ASN A 95 -1.49 8.08 -2.90
CA ASN A 95 -0.48 8.98 -2.35
C ASN A 95 0.06 8.49 -0.99
N ILE A 96 -0.81 7.97 -0.12
CA ILE A 96 -0.40 7.38 1.17
C ILE A 96 0.45 6.11 0.96
N GLN A 97 0.05 5.23 0.04
CA GLN A 97 0.82 4.01 -0.29
C GLN A 97 2.18 4.37 -0.87
N ASN A 98 2.24 5.25 -1.86
CA ASN A 98 3.48 5.73 -2.49
C ASN A 98 4.42 6.37 -1.46
N ARG A 99 3.89 7.13 -0.50
CA ARG A 99 4.70 7.72 0.58
C ARG A 99 5.34 6.65 1.46
N ARG A 100 4.59 5.59 1.80
CA ARG A 100 5.12 4.46 2.58
C ARG A 100 6.15 3.66 1.79
N GLU A 101 5.89 3.43 0.50
CA GLU A 101 6.83 2.77 -0.41
C GLU A 101 8.12 3.56 -0.56
N HIS A 102 8.04 4.89 -0.69
CA HIS A 102 9.21 5.77 -0.77
C HIS A 102 10.07 5.70 0.50
N LEU A 103 9.44 5.81 1.68
CA LEU A 103 10.16 5.69 2.96
C LEU A 103 10.82 4.32 3.11
N ARG A 104 10.12 3.25 2.71
CA ARG A 104 10.66 1.89 2.71
C ARG A 104 11.86 1.76 1.76
N ALA A 105 11.76 2.31 0.56
CA ALA A 105 12.82 2.29 -0.43
C ALA A 105 14.06 3.07 0.03
N GLU A 106 13.90 4.21 0.72
CA GLU A 106 15.02 4.95 1.30
C GLU A 106 15.75 4.14 2.39
N GLU A 107 15.01 3.46 3.27
CA GLU A 107 15.62 2.64 4.32
C GLU A 107 16.30 1.39 3.74
N GLU A 108 15.70 0.78 2.73
CA GLU A 108 16.30 -0.33 1.97
C GLU A 108 17.57 0.12 1.25
N TYR A 109 17.58 1.32 0.68
CA TYR A 109 18.77 1.92 0.07
C TYR A 109 19.89 2.15 1.09
N LYS A 110 19.59 2.75 2.26
CA LYS A 110 20.58 2.96 3.33
C LYS A 110 21.18 1.62 3.79
N THR A 111 20.34 0.63 4.02
CA THR A 111 20.75 -0.72 4.44
C THR A 111 21.68 -1.34 3.40
N THR A 112 21.28 -1.30 2.12
CA THR A 112 22.07 -1.82 1.00
C THR A 112 23.43 -1.12 0.89
N LYS A 113 23.47 0.21 1.07
CA LYS A 113 24.71 0.99 1.05
C LYS A 113 25.66 0.58 2.19
N THR A 114 25.15 0.43 3.42
CA THR A 114 25.97 -0.03 4.55
C THR A 114 26.49 -1.44 4.34
N MET A 115 25.66 -2.36 3.82
CA MET A 115 26.10 -3.71 3.46
C MET A 115 27.24 -3.68 2.43
N HIS A 116 27.13 -2.84 1.40
CA HIS A 116 28.17 -2.70 0.38
C HIS A 116 29.51 -2.23 0.99
N GLN A 117 29.46 -1.22 1.87
CA GLN A 117 30.65 -0.70 2.56
C GLN A 117 31.29 -1.73 3.50
N ASP A 118 30.49 -2.54 4.19
CA ASP A 118 31.01 -3.59 5.08
C ASP A 118 31.68 -4.72 4.27
N ILE A 119 31.14 -5.08 3.10
CA ILE A 119 31.77 -6.03 2.17
C ILE A 119 33.11 -5.49 1.66
N GLU A 120 33.17 -4.22 1.26
CA GLU A 120 34.40 -3.60 0.78
C GLU A 120 35.51 -3.64 1.84
N LYS A 121 35.18 -3.31 3.10
CA LYS A 121 36.12 -3.42 4.23
C LYS A 121 36.61 -4.85 4.46
N ILE A 122 35.73 -5.84 4.34
CA ILE A 122 36.12 -7.25 4.49
C ILE A 122 37.13 -7.65 3.40
N LEU A 123 36.88 -7.24 2.15
CA LEU A 123 37.79 -7.52 1.03
C LEU A 123 39.15 -6.87 1.22
N LEU A 124 39.20 -5.62 1.70
CA LEU A 124 40.47 -4.94 2.02
C LEU A 124 41.26 -5.68 3.10
N ILE A 125 40.61 -6.05 4.21
CA ILE A 125 41.26 -6.78 5.31
C ILE A 125 41.77 -8.17 4.86
N LEU A 126 41.05 -8.84 3.95
CA LEU A 126 41.49 -10.13 3.40
C LEU A 126 42.62 -9.98 2.37
N GLY A 127 42.60 -8.89 1.58
CA GLY A 127 43.63 -8.57 0.60
C GLY A 127 44.97 -8.22 1.24
N GLU A 128 44.97 -7.50 2.35
CA GLU A 128 46.19 -7.20 3.14
C GLU A 128 46.82 -8.42 3.81
N ARG A 129 46.10 -9.57 3.87
CA ARG A 129 46.57 -10.79 4.54
C ARG A 129 47.32 -11.76 3.62
N LYS A 130 47.62 -11.37 2.38
CA LYS A 130 48.48 -12.07 1.43
C LYS A 130 49.77 -11.28 1.20
#